data_AF-A0AA42Z242-F1
#
_entry.id   AF-A0AA42Z242-F1
#
_cell.length_a   1.000
_cell.length_b   1.000
_cell.length_c   1.000
_cell.angle_alpha   90.00
_cell.angle_beta   90.00
_cell.angle_gamma   90.00
#
_symmetry.space_group_name_H-M   'P 1'
#
loop_
_entity.id
_entity.type
_entity.pdbx_description
1 polymer ?
#
loop_
_entity_poly.entity_id
_entity_poly.type
_entity_poly.pdbx_seq_one_letter_code
_entity_poly.pdbx_strand_id
1 'polypeptide(L)'
;MSALNLVSLLGCLLLMLVAWLSGGCKRPVSWRTVGGSFALMLFAGVLIFWLPASRGMLVIVNDAVIAALSAVSAGADFLLGPLALAPGSTSDDGTPSIGFVFAAQVLPAVIFFAALMALLRHYGLIHLVVRLLARLFHRTLRLSGAEALVAAANLFFGVEASAAAKPYLKRMTRSELLTVLGCGMSTVASTTMAIYVLFLQNSFPRIAGHLISASFLSIPAAALISKLMLPESVEGGAPETAGSVPSDREPSAHEGGLAALASGATDGLRLAAGISTLLIAVLGLVGLADLAIGALVTSIGGQGAWIGIDGVLGTLFYPFAWMLGIEAADLPEAARLLGQRIVMTEVVSYRELGALAESGAVSARTQLVLSYALCGFAHLASVGIFVGGITAIAPDRRNDLAGLGPRALLVATLATLLTGAVAGLLYVGQTGLL
;
A
#
# COMPACT_ATOMS: atom_id res chain seq x y z
N MET A 1 -6.12 -2.57 27.89
CA MET A 1 -5.06 -2.77 26.87
C MET A 1 -4.36 -4.07 27.17
N SER A 2 -4.17 -4.96 26.20
CA SER A 2 -3.46 -6.23 26.40
C SER A 2 -1.94 -6.02 26.40
N ALA A 3 -1.17 -7.03 26.82
CA ALA A 3 0.30 -7.02 26.70
C ALA A 3 0.75 -6.79 25.24
N LEU A 4 0.06 -7.38 24.26
CA LEU A 4 0.38 -7.22 22.85
C LEU A 4 0.14 -5.79 22.35
N ASN A 5 -0.84 -5.06 22.90
CA ASN A 5 -1.02 -3.63 22.58
C ASN A 5 0.19 -2.80 23.05
N LEU A 6 0.75 -3.13 24.22
CA LEU A 6 1.96 -2.46 24.71
C LEU A 6 3.18 -2.81 23.87
N VAL A 7 3.27 -4.05 23.38
CA VAL A 7 4.30 -4.45 22.40
C VAL A 7 4.13 -3.64 21.11
N SER A 8 2.93 -3.47 20.58
CA SER A 8 2.69 -2.62 19.41
C SER A 8 3.06 -1.15 19.63
N LEU A 9 2.81 -0.60 20.84
CA LEU A 9 3.26 0.75 21.20
C LEU A 9 4.78 0.85 21.21
N LEU A 10 5.46 -0.11 21.85
CA LEU A 10 6.91 -0.19 21.85
C LEU A 10 7.45 -0.33 20.42
N GLY A 11 6.79 -1.14 19.60
CA GLY A 11 7.10 -1.30 18.18
C GLY A 11 7.02 0.00 17.41
N CYS A 12 6.00 0.84 17.64
CA CYS A 12 5.93 2.16 17.03
C CYS A 12 7.18 3.00 17.33
N LEU A 13 7.61 3.02 18.61
CA LEU A 13 8.81 3.75 19.03
C LEU A 13 10.09 3.16 18.44
N LEU A 14 10.21 1.83 18.41
CA LEU A 14 11.36 1.12 17.84
C LEU A 14 11.46 1.33 16.32
N LEU A 15 10.35 1.30 15.58
CA LEU A 15 10.32 1.57 14.15
C LEU A 15 10.74 3.02 13.85
N MET A 16 10.28 3.99 14.64
CA MET A 16 10.74 5.38 14.56
C MET A 16 12.22 5.52 14.88
N LEU A 17 12.73 4.78 15.87
CA LEU A 17 14.16 4.74 16.19
C LEU A 17 14.97 4.16 15.03
N VAL A 18 14.54 3.05 14.43
CA VAL A 18 15.17 2.46 13.24
C VAL A 18 15.21 3.46 12.09
N ALA A 19 14.12 4.20 11.85
CA ALA A 19 14.08 5.25 10.84
C ALA A 19 15.10 6.36 11.12
N TRP A 20 15.16 6.86 12.35
CA TRP A 20 16.09 7.91 12.74
C TRP A 20 17.56 7.48 12.60
N LEU A 21 17.89 6.26 13.06
CA LEU A 21 19.23 5.68 12.93
C LEU A 21 19.61 5.49 11.46
N SER A 22 18.67 5.05 10.62
CA SER A 22 18.89 4.88 9.18
C SER A 22 19.13 6.21 8.44
N GLY A 23 18.67 7.33 9.00
CA GLY A 23 18.96 8.68 8.50
C GLY A 23 20.36 9.20 8.85
N GLY A 24 21.12 8.46 9.66
CA GLY A 24 22.50 8.79 10.03
C GLY A 24 22.64 9.84 11.13
N CYS A 25 21.57 10.23 11.82
CA CYS A 25 21.55 11.11 13.02
C CYS A 25 22.25 12.48 12.89
N LYS A 26 22.57 12.94 11.68
CA LYS A 26 23.41 14.13 11.45
C LYS A 26 22.65 15.45 11.36
N ARG A 27 21.32 15.42 11.21
CA ARG A 27 20.51 16.61 10.91
C ARG A 27 19.48 16.90 12.00
N PRO A 28 19.24 18.18 12.33
CA PRO A 28 18.20 18.54 13.29
C PRO A 28 16.83 18.13 12.73
N VAL A 29 16.10 17.33 13.51
CA VAL A 29 14.75 16.86 13.16
C VAL A 29 13.74 17.88 13.69
N SER A 30 12.73 18.23 12.88
CA SER A 30 11.61 19.04 13.34
C SER A 30 10.67 18.21 14.21
N TRP A 31 10.88 18.23 15.53
CA TRP A 31 10.02 17.50 16.49
C TRP A 31 8.54 17.87 16.40
N ARG A 32 8.21 19.08 15.92
CA ARG A 32 6.84 19.48 15.62
C ARG A 32 6.23 18.68 14.46
N THR A 33 6.99 18.41 13.40
CA THR A 33 6.55 17.58 12.26
C THR A 33 6.46 16.12 12.70
N VAL A 34 7.50 15.59 13.35
CA VAL A 34 7.52 14.20 13.82
C VAL A 34 6.39 13.93 14.83
N GLY A 35 6.27 14.76 15.86
CA GLY A 35 5.20 14.66 16.85
C GLY A 35 3.82 14.89 16.24
N GLY A 36 3.68 15.85 15.32
CA GLY A 36 2.43 16.12 14.61
C GLY A 36 1.97 14.96 13.73
N SER A 37 2.88 14.35 12.97
CA SER A 37 2.59 13.18 12.14
C SER A 37 2.20 11.97 12.98
N PHE A 38 2.94 11.69 14.05
CA PHE A 38 2.61 10.59 14.96
C PHE A 38 1.27 10.81 15.66
N ALA A 39 1.02 12.03 16.15
CA ALA A 39 -0.25 12.38 16.78
C ALA A 39 -1.42 12.30 15.80
N LEU A 40 -1.26 12.77 14.55
CA LEU A 40 -2.30 12.66 13.53
C LEU A 40 -2.59 11.19 13.19
N MET A 41 -1.56 10.37 13.07
CA MET A 41 -1.71 8.94 12.80
C MET A 41 -2.45 8.24 13.94
N LEU A 42 -2.09 8.50 15.20
CA LEU A 42 -2.81 7.95 16.36
C LEU A 42 -4.24 8.48 16.44
N PHE A 43 -4.45 9.78 16.22
CA PHE A 43 -5.77 10.39 16.23
C PHE A 43 -6.68 9.80 15.14
N ALA A 44 -6.18 9.71 13.90
CA ALA A 44 -6.90 9.07 12.80
C ALA A 44 -7.18 7.59 13.12
N GLY A 45 -6.21 6.87 13.68
CA GLY A 45 -6.40 5.50 14.14
C GLY A 45 -7.52 5.39 15.18
N VAL A 46 -7.51 6.22 16.22
CA VAL A 46 -8.57 6.23 17.25
C VAL A 46 -9.93 6.56 16.63
N LEU A 47 -9.99 7.53 15.71
CA LEU A 47 -11.21 7.82 14.97
C LEU A 47 -11.69 6.57 14.22
N ILE A 48 -10.81 5.89 13.48
CA ILE A 48 -11.16 4.70 12.71
C ILE A 48 -11.61 3.55 13.62
N PHE A 49 -10.79 3.14 14.59
CA PHE A 49 -11.03 1.93 15.36
C PHE A 49 -12.07 2.11 16.49
N TRP A 50 -12.08 3.25 17.17
CA TRP A 50 -12.85 3.40 18.42
C TRP A 50 -14.13 4.22 18.28
N LEU A 51 -14.21 5.17 17.35
CA LEU A 51 -15.39 6.04 17.23
C LEU A 51 -16.53 5.33 16.46
N PRO A 52 -17.74 5.17 17.03
CA PRO A 52 -18.83 4.49 16.32
C PRO A 52 -19.29 5.21 15.05
N ALA A 53 -19.21 6.54 15.02
CA ALA A 53 -19.64 7.35 13.87
C ALA A 53 -18.75 7.13 12.64
N SER A 54 -17.44 6.93 12.82
CA SER A 54 -16.53 6.64 11.71
C SER A 54 -16.82 5.27 11.11
N ARG A 55 -17.23 4.29 11.94
CA ARG A 55 -17.63 2.95 11.48
C ARG A 55 -18.79 3.05 10.49
N GLY A 56 -19.85 3.80 10.82
CA GLY A 56 -20.98 3.98 9.90
C GLY A 56 -20.55 4.49 8.52
N MET A 57 -19.64 5.47 8.47
CA MET A 57 -19.07 5.97 7.21
C MET A 57 -18.22 4.91 6.50
N LEU A 58 -17.36 4.19 7.22
CA LEU A 58 -16.49 3.15 6.65
C LEU A 58 -17.28 1.97 6.10
N VAL A 59 -18.43 1.68 6.67
CA VAL A 59 -19.37 0.66 6.20
C VAL A 59 -20.00 1.09 4.88
N ILE A 60 -20.48 2.32 4.78
CA ILE A 60 -21.01 2.86 3.52
C ILE A 60 -19.95 2.76 2.41
N VAL A 61 -18.71 3.14 2.71
CA VAL A 61 -17.61 3.05 1.75
C VAL A 61 -17.28 1.60 1.41
N ASN A 62 -17.23 0.71 2.41
CA ASN A 62 -17.01 -0.72 2.21
C ASN A 62 -18.07 -1.32 1.28
N ASP A 63 -19.35 -1.07 1.58
CA ASP A 63 -20.48 -1.64 0.84
C ASP A 63 -20.51 -1.11 -0.59
N ALA A 64 -20.14 0.17 -0.79
CA ALA A 64 -19.96 0.73 -2.12
C ALA A 64 -18.84 0.02 -2.91
N VAL A 65 -17.70 -0.29 -2.28
CA VAL A 65 -16.60 -1.02 -2.91
C VAL A 65 -17.00 -2.46 -3.23
N ILE A 66 -17.69 -3.15 -2.32
CA ILE A 66 -18.18 -4.52 -2.53
C ILE A 66 -19.24 -4.55 -3.64
N ALA A 67 -20.17 -3.58 -3.67
CA ALA A 67 -21.14 -3.45 -4.74
C ALA A 67 -20.44 -3.20 -6.10
N ALA A 68 -19.45 -2.32 -6.12
CA ALA A 68 -18.64 -2.10 -7.32
C ALA A 68 -17.92 -3.37 -7.78
N LEU A 69 -17.32 -4.14 -6.86
CA LEU A 69 -16.69 -5.43 -7.16
C LEU A 69 -17.70 -6.47 -7.70
N SER A 70 -18.90 -6.54 -7.11
CA SER A 70 -19.95 -7.45 -7.61
C SER A 70 -20.41 -7.10 -9.02
N ALA A 71 -20.38 -5.82 -9.39
CA ALA A 71 -20.69 -5.37 -10.75
C ALA A 71 -19.59 -5.76 -11.76
N VAL A 72 -18.33 -5.95 -11.31
CA VAL A 72 -17.25 -6.45 -12.17
C VAL A 72 -17.54 -7.86 -12.65
N SER A 73 -18.10 -8.72 -11.78
CA SER A 73 -18.40 -10.11 -12.09
C SER A 73 -19.26 -10.24 -13.33
N ALA A 74 -20.31 -9.42 -13.49
CA ALA A 74 -21.16 -9.45 -14.69
C ALA A 74 -20.37 -9.25 -16.01
N GLY A 75 -19.40 -8.34 -16.01
CA GLY A 75 -18.54 -8.10 -17.19
C GLY A 75 -17.51 -9.21 -17.41
N ALA A 76 -16.93 -9.73 -16.32
CA ALA A 76 -15.96 -10.82 -16.38
C ALA A 76 -16.62 -12.14 -16.83
N ASP A 77 -17.80 -12.46 -16.31
CA ASP A 77 -18.57 -13.65 -16.65
C ASP A 77 -19.01 -13.62 -18.12
N PHE A 78 -19.45 -12.47 -18.62
CA PHE A 78 -19.79 -12.32 -20.04
C PHE A 78 -18.59 -12.55 -20.97
N LEU A 79 -17.40 -12.04 -20.61
CA LEU A 79 -16.21 -12.13 -21.46
C LEU A 79 -15.46 -13.46 -21.35
N LEU A 80 -15.43 -14.06 -20.16
CA LEU A 80 -14.55 -15.19 -19.83
C LEU A 80 -15.31 -16.45 -19.41
N GLY A 81 -16.63 -16.35 -19.21
CA GLY A 81 -17.49 -17.48 -18.87
C GLY A 81 -17.03 -18.19 -17.59
N PRO A 82 -16.96 -19.54 -17.59
CA PRO A 82 -16.59 -20.33 -16.41
C PRO A 82 -15.24 -19.98 -15.77
N LEU A 83 -14.34 -19.29 -16.49
CA LEU A 83 -13.04 -18.87 -15.96
C LEU A 83 -13.17 -17.75 -14.91
N ALA A 84 -14.19 -16.89 -15.05
CA ALA A 84 -14.44 -15.77 -14.12
C ALA A 84 -15.21 -16.19 -12.86
N LEU A 85 -15.77 -17.41 -12.84
CA LEU A 85 -16.52 -17.93 -11.70
C LEU A 85 -15.62 -18.18 -10.49
N ALA A 86 -16.00 -17.63 -9.34
CA ALA A 86 -15.33 -17.88 -8.07
C ALA A 86 -15.31 -19.39 -7.73
N PRO A 87 -14.28 -19.91 -7.04
CA PRO A 87 -14.19 -21.32 -6.68
C PRO A 87 -15.45 -21.81 -5.96
N GLY A 88 -16.02 -22.93 -6.40
CA GLY A 88 -17.23 -23.52 -5.80
C GLY A 88 -18.55 -22.89 -6.24
N SER A 89 -18.53 -21.85 -7.10
CA SER A 89 -19.73 -21.29 -7.71
C SER A 89 -20.12 -22.01 -9.01
N THR A 90 -21.38 -21.85 -9.43
CA THR A 90 -21.92 -22.36 -10.69
C THR A 90 -22.56 -21.20 -11.45
N SER A 91 -22.30 -21.11 -12.76
CA SER A 91 -22.97 -20.14 -13.65
C SER A 91 -24.47 -20.46 -13.78
N ASP A 92 -25.23 -19.49 -14.28
CA ASP A 92 -26.67 -19.63 -14.57
C ASP A 92 -26.97 -20.78 -15.55
N ASP A 93 -26.04 -21.07 -16.47
CA ASP A 93 -26.14 -22.20 -17.41
C ASP A 93 -25.75 -23.56 -16.79
N GLY A 94 -25.53 -23.61 -15.48
CA GLY A 94 -25.18 -24.83 -14.74
C GLY A 94 -23.71 -25.28 -14.86
N THR A 95 -22.85 -24.47 -15.50
CA THR A 95 -21.42 -24.76 -15.61
C THR A 95 -20.71 -24.48 -14.27
N PRO A 96 -19.99 -25.46 -13.68
CA PRO A 96 -19.28 -25.25 -12.44
C PRO A 96 -17.97 -24.47 -12.65
N SER A 97 -17.55 -23.74 -11.63
CA SER A 97 -16.23 -23.13 -11.57
C SER A 97 -15.14 -24.18 -11.71
N ILE A 98 -14.10 -23.86 -12.49
CA ILE A 98 -12.93 -24.72 -12.67
C ILE A 98 -11.86 -24.51 -11.59
N GLY A 99 -12.16 -23.72 -10.56
CA GLY A 99 -11.24 -23.35 -9.49
C GLY A 99 -10.78 -21.89 -9.59
N PHE A 100 -9.74 -21.55 -8.85
CA PHE A 100 -9.24 -20.17 -8.77
C PHE A 100 -8.32 -19.83 -9.96
N VAL A 101 -8.76 -18.91 -10.80
CA VAL A 101 -7.98 -18.40 -11.95
C VAL A 101 -7.71 -16.92 -11.74
N PHE A 102 -6.54 -16.58 -11.18
CA PHE A 102 -6.16 -15.20 -10.85
C PHE A 102 -6.38 -14.23 -12.01
N ALA A 103 -5.93 -14.58 -13.22
CA ALA A 103 -6.03 -13.70 -14.38
C ALA A 103 -7.49 -13.40 -14.81
N ALA A 104 -8.42 -14.33 -14.58
CA ALA A 104 -9.81 -14.21 -15.00
C ALA A 104 -10.72 -13.68 -13.89
N GLN A 105 -10.36 -13.88 -12.62
CA GLN A 105 -11.22 -13.55 -11.47
C GLN A 105 -10.80 -12.24 -10.78
N VAL A 106 -9.52 -11.88 -10.86
CA VAL A 106 -8.95 -10.76 -10.10
C VAL A 106 -8.62 -9.56 -10.99
N LEU A 107 -7.94 -9.79 -12.12
CA LEU A 107 -7.47 -8.70 -12.99
C LEU A 107 -8.57 -7.87 -13.67
N PRO A 108 -9.77 -8.41 -14.00
CA PRO A 108 -10.86 -7.58 -14.52
C PRO A 108 -11.25 -6.44 -13.58
N ALA A 109 -11.11 -6.62 -12.26
CA ALA A 109 -11.38 -5.56 -11.29
C ALA A 109 -10.42 -4.38 -11.47
N VAL A 110 -9.15 -4.62 -11.80
CA VAL A 110 -8.17 -3.56 -12.08
C VAL A 110 -8.62 -2.70 -13.27
N ILE A 111 -9.11 -3.35 -14.33
CA ILE A 111 -9.62 -2.68 -15.55
C ILE A 111 -10.83 -1.81 -15.20
N PHE A 112 -11.79 -2.38 -14.48
CA PHE A 112 -13.01 -1.69 -14.07
C PHE A 112 -12.71 -0.49 -13.16
N PHE A 113 -11.90 -0.66 -12.11
CA PHE A 113 -11.58 0.44 -11.20
C PHE A 113 -10.76 1.53 -11.89
N ALA A 114 -9.89 1.21 -12.85
CA ALA A 114 -9.19 2.22 -13.63
C ALA A 114 -10.16 3.05 -14.49
N ALA A 115 -11.12 2.39 -15.15
CA ALA A 115 -12.18 3.04 -15.90
C ALA A 115 -13.07 3.94 -15.02
N LEU A 116 -13.47 3.43 -13.85
CA LEU A 116 -14.27 4.15 -12.88
C LEU A 116 -13.52 5.38 -12.34
N MET A 117 -12.25 5.24 -11.94
CA MET A 117 -11.45 6.37 -11.47
C MET A 117 -11.26 7.43 -12.55
N ALA A 118 -11.06 7.03 -13.82
CA ALA A 118 -10.98 7.98 -14.93
C ALA A 118 -12.28 8.76 -15.13
N LEU A 119 -13.44 8.09 -15.00
CA LEU A 119 -14.76 8.73 -15.07
C LEU A 119 -14.99 9.72 -13.91
N LEU A 120 -14.69 9.31 -12.66
CA LEU A 120 -14.81 10.18 -11.49
C LEU A 120 -13.87 11.38 -11.55
N ARG A 121 -12.69 11.20 -12.14
CA ARG A 121 -11.73 12.29 -12.41
C ARG A 121 -12.28 13.27 -13.46
N HIS A 122 -12.88 12.77 -14.54
CA HIS A 122 -13.51 13.59 -15.58
C HIS A 122 -14.61 14.50 -15.00
N TYR A 123 -15.47 13.96 -14.13
CA TYR A 123 -16.50 14.76 -13.44
C TYR A 123 -15.98 15.62 -12.28
N GLY A 124 -14.68 15.59 -11.98
CA GLY A 124 -14.06 16.45 -10.97
C GLY A 124 -14.24 16.01 -9.52
N LEU A 125 -14.86 14.84 -9.25
CA LEU A 125 -15.08 14.35 -7.89
C LEU A 125 -13.75 14.04 -7.19
N ILE A 126 -12.83 13.34 -7.88
CA ILE A 126 -11.52 13.00 -7.31
C ILE A 126 -10.71 14.26 -6.99
N HIS A 127 -10.69 15.25 -7.90
CA HIS A 127 -10.00 16.53 -7.66
C HIS A 127 -10.54 17.29 -6.45
N LEU A 128 -11.83 17.17 -6.15
CA LEU A 128 -12.40 17.79 -4.94
C LEU A 128 -11.84 17.13 -3.68
N VAL A 129 -11.85 15.80 -3.63
CA VAL A 129 -11.39 15.04 -2.46
C VAL A 129 -9.88 15.20 -2.27
N VAL A 130 -9.10 15.06 -3.34
CA VAL A 130 -7.64 15.22 -3.31
C VAL A 130 -7.25 16.61 -2.79
N ARG A 131 -7.89 17.69 -3.25
CA ARG A 131 -7.61 19.05 -2.74
C ARG A 131 -7.96 19.22 -1.27
N LEU A 132 -9.07 18.63 -0.81
CA LEU A 132 -9.44 18.68 0.60
C LEU A 132 -8.39 17.99 1.48
N LEU A 133 -7.98 16.79 1.08
CA LEU A 133 -6.98 15.99 1.80
C LEU A 133 -5.59 16.63 1.73
N ALA A 134 -5.20 17.18 0.59
CA ALA A 134 -3.94 17.90 0.44
C ALA A 134 -3.88 19.10 1.38
N ARG A 135 -4.96 19.87 1.53
CA ARG A 135 -5.05 20.97 2.50
C ARG A 135 -4.99 20.47 3.94
N LEU A 136 -5.63 19.34 4.23
CA LEU A 136 -5.55 18.70 5.54
C LEU A 136 -4.10 18.34 5.85
N PHE A 137 -3.45 17.56 5.00
CA PHE A 137 -2.06 17.12 5.19
C PHE A 137 -1.08 18.29 5.23
N HIS A 138 -1.23 19.28 4.36
CA HIS A 138 -0.40 20.48 4.40
C HIS A 138 -0.48 21.20 5.75
N ARG A 139 -1.67 21.34 6.34
CA ARG A 139 -1.86 22.01 7.63
C ARG A 139 -1.42 21.18 8.82
N THR A 140 -1.74 19.88 8.83
CA THR A 140 -1.52 19.02 9.99
C THR A 140 -0.10 18.45 10.03
N LEU A 141 0.41 18.01 8.87
CA LEU A 141 1.73 17.38 8.74
C LEU A 141 2.83 18.39 8.40
N ARG A 142 2.48 19.65 8.07
CA ARG A 142 3.42 20.69 7.63
C ARG A 142 4.29 20.26 6.45
N LEU A 143 3.73 19.42 5.58
CA LEU A 143 4.33 19.09 4.29
C LEU A 143 4.26 20.33 3.39
N SER A 144 5.13 20.40 2.39
CA SER A 144 4.96 21.41 1.35
C SER A 144 3.64 21.17 0.60
N GLY A 145 3.08 22.21 -0.03
CA GLY A 145 1.82 22.09 -0.73
C GLY A 145 1.85 21.05 -1.86
N ALA A 146 2.97 20.95 -2.59
CA ALA A 146 3.15 19.98 -3.66
C ALA A 146 3.35 18.55 -3.13
N GLU A 147 4.12 18.38 -2.04
CA GLU A 147 4.28 17.10 -1.34
C GLU A 147 2.94 16.59 -0.79
N ALA A 148 2.16 17.47 -0.15
CA ALA A 148 0.83 17.17 0.36
C ALA A 148 -0.17 16.81 -0.75
N LEU A 149 -0.06 17.45 -1.91
CA LEU A 149 -0.90 17.16 -3.06
C LEU A 149 -0.63 15.76 -3.62
N VAL A 150 0.64 15.40 -3.81
CA VAL A 150 1.00 14.05 -4.27
C VAL A 150 0.63 13.00 -3.23
N ALA A 151 0.86 13.28 -1.94
CA ALA A 151 0.44 12.41 -0.85
C ALA A 151 -1.08 12.15 -0.87
N ALA A 152 -1.89 13.18 -1.05
CA ALA A 152 -3.34 13.02 -1.16
C ALA A 152 -3.77 12.28 -2.44
N ALA A 153 -3.11 12.52 -3.57
CA ALA A 153 -3.40 11.84 -4.83
C ALA A 153 -3.05 10.34 -4.79
N ASN A 154 -2.00 9.95 -4.07
CA ASN A 154 -1.58 8.55 -3.90
C ASN A 154 -2.64 7.66 -3.20
N LEU A 155 -3.62 8.24 -2.52
CA LEU A 155 -4.75 7.47 -1.95
C LEU A 155 -5.67 6.89 -3.04
N PHE A 156 -5.62 7.44 -4.25
CA PHE A 156 -6.49 7.04 -5.36
C PHE A 156 -5.70 6.47 -6.54
N PHE A 157 -4.52 7.03 -6.81
CA PHE A 157 -3.67 6.73 -7.95
C PHE A 157 -2.35 6.10 -7.49
N GLY A 158 -1.67 5.39 -8.40
CA GLY A 158 -0.32 4.88 -8.15
C GLY A 158 0.74 5.94 -8.47
N VAL A 159 1.75 5.53 -9.23
CA VAL A 159 2.86 6.43 -9.65
C VAL A 159 2.37 7.69 -10.38
N GLU A 160 1.20 7.62 -11.03
CA GLU A 160 0.56 8.73 -11.74
C GLU A 160 0.21 9.90 -10.83
N ALA A 161 0.04 9.67 -9.52
CA ALA A 161 -0.20 10.72 -8.53
C ALA A 161 0.88 11.82 -8.57
N SER A 162 2.11 11.47 -8.95
CA SER A 162 3.24 12.40 -9.07
C SER A 162 3.02 13.46 -10.15
N ALA A 163 2.17 13.19 -11.15
CA ALA A 163 1.83 14.15 -12.19
C ALA A 163 1.10 15.37 -11.62
N ALA A 164 0.37 15.23 -10.51
CA ALA A 164 -0.33 16.34 -9.85
C ALA A 164 0.63 17.46 -9.38
N ALA A 165 1.91 17.14 -9.15
CA ALA A 165 2.95 18.10 -8.80
C ALA A 165 3.99 18.31 -9.91
N LYS A 166 3.71 17.90 -11.16
CA LYS A 166 4.65 17.98 -12.29
C LYS A 166 5.40 19.33 -12.41
N PRO A 167 4.77 20.51 -12.25
CA PRO A 167 5.49 21.79 -12.34
C PRO A 167 6.55 22.01 -11.26
N TYR A 168 6.44 21.29 -10.14
CA TYR A 168 7.26 21.48 -8.93
C TYR A 168 8.31 20.38 -8.74
N LEU A 169 8.13 19.18 -9.34
CA LEU A 169 9.06 18.05 -9.18
C LEU A 169 10.52 18.42 -9.47
N LYS A 170 10.77 19.28 -10.48
CA LYS A 170 12.12 19.75 -10.82
C LYS A 170 12.77 20.58 -9.70
N ARG A 171 11.98 21.28 -8.90
CA ARG A 171 12.44 22.22 -7.87
C ARG A 171 12.28 21.69 -6.44
N MET A 172 11.67 20.51 -6.28
CA MET A 172 11.53 19.85 -4.98
C MET A 172 12.88 19.54 -4.32
N THR A 173 12.97 19.71 -3.02
CA THR A 173 14.14 19.28 -2.26
C THR A 173 14.24 17.75 -2.25
N ARG A 174 15.40 17.21 -1.86
CA ARG A 174 15.57 15.76 -1.69
C ARG A 174 14.68 15.18 -0.59
N SER A 175 14.31 15.98 0.42
CA SER A 175 13.39 15.56 1.47
C SER A 175 11.96 15.45 0.94
N GLU A 176 11.49 16.44 0.15
CA GLU A 176 10.20 16.38 -0.54
C GLU A 176 10.11 15.17 -1.47
N LEU A 177 11.15 14.93 -2.28
CA LEU A 177 11.20 13.77 -3.18
C LEU A 177 11.18 12.43 -2.42
N LEU A 178 11.86 12.34 -1.27
CA LEU A 178 11.84 11.13 -0.46
C LEU A 178 10.44 10.87 0.10
N THR A 179 9.73 11.89 0.56
CA THR A 179 8.34 11.73 1.02
C THR A 179 7.41 11.38 -0.12
N VAL A 180 7.56 11.99 -1.30
CA VAL A 180 6.75 11.66 -2.49
C VAL A 180 6.91 10.17 -2.86
N LEU A 181 8.16 9.69 -2.96
CA LEU A 181 8.44 8.28 -3.22
C LEU A 181 7.91 7.38 -2.09
N GLY A 182 8.15 7.78 -0.83
CA GLY A 182 7.71 7.05 0.36
C GLY A 182 6.18 6.91 0.45
N CYS A 183 5.42 7.98 0.19
CA CYS A 183 3.96 7.96 0.17
C CYS A 183 3.45 7.05 -0.95
N GLY A 184 4.00 7.17 -2.16
CA GLY A 184 3.60 6.32 -3.28
C GLY A 184 3.84 4.83 -3.01
N MET A 185 4.96 4.47 -2.41
CA MET A 185 5.32 3.09 -2.11
C MET A 185 4.67 2.54 -0.82
N SER A 186 4.17 3.37 0.09
CA SER A 186 3.53 2.93 1.35
C SER A 186 2.00 2.91 1.29
N THR A 187 1.42 3.30 0.17
CA THR A 187 -0.02 3.28 -0.07
C THR A 187 -0.34 2.31 -1.18
N VAL A 188 -1.62 1.93 -1.30
CA VAL A 188 -2.12 1.14 -2.42
C VAL A 188 -3.05 1.99 -3.26
N ALA A 189 -2.95 1.85 -4.57
CA ALA A 189 -3.88 2.49 -5.50
C ALA A 189 -5.27 1.84 -5.40
N SER A 190 -6.32 2.62 -5.66
CA SER A 190 -7.70 2.09 -5.69
C SER A 190 -7.87 0.93 -6.68
N THR A 191 -7.07 0.92 -7.75
CA THR A 191 -7.11 -0.12 -8.79
C THR A 191 -6.59 -1.48 -8.32
N THR A 192 -5.58 -1.52 -7.46
CA THR A 192 -5.04 -2.77 -6.91
C THR A 192 -5.70 -3.18 -5.60
N MET A 193 -6.26 -2.22 -4.85
CA MET A 193 -6.99 -2.50 -3.60
C MET A 193 -8.09 -3.55 -3.78
N ALA A 194 -8.80 -3.50 -4.92
CA ALA A 194 -9.79 -4.48 -5.34
C ALA A 194 -9.30 -5.93 -5.22
N ILE A 195 -8.05 -6.19 -5.61
CA ILE A 195 -7.42 -7.51 -5.56
C ILE A 195 -7.37 -8.03 -4.13
N TYR A 196 -6.90 -7.19 -3.20
CA TYR A 196 -6.72 -7.58 -1.81
C TYR A 196 -8.07 -7.76 -1.10
N VAL A 197 -9.08 -6.98 -1.48
CA VAL A 197 -10.46 -7.18 -1.01
C VAL A 197 -10.96 -8.56 -1.44
N LEU A 198 -10.78 -8.93 -2.72
CA LEU A 198 -11.19 -10.25 -3.22
C LEU A 198 -10.53 -11.41 -2.47
N PHE A 199 -9.27 -11.27 -2.07
CA PHE A 199 -8.54 -12.30 -1.31
C PHE A 199 -8.98 -12.46 0.15
N LEU A 200 -9.52 -11.41 0.76
CA LEU A 200 -9.75 -11.38 2.21
C LEU A 200 -11.22 -11.26 2.59
N GLN A 201 -12.12 -10.83 1.70
CA GLN A 201 -13.51 -10.53 2.05
C GLN A 201 -14.29 -11.72 2.65
N ASN A 202 -13.90 -12.96 2.31
CA ASN A 202 -14.55 -14.17 2.82
C ASN A 202 -14.18 -14.47 4.28
N SER A 203 -12.94 -14.15 4.68
CA SER A 203 -12.42 -14.45 6.02
C SER A 203 -12.37 -13.23 6.93
N PHE A 204 -12.30 -12.04 6.33
CA PHE A 204 -12.17 -10.76 7.00
C PHE A 204 -13.28 -9.80 6.54
N PRO A 205 -14.40 -9.77 7.28
CA PRO A 205 -15.50 -8.85 7.00
C PRO A 205 -15.05 -7.39 6.97
N ARG A 206 -15.60 -6.64 6.03
CA ARG A 206 -15.34 -5.21 5.80
C ARG A 206 -13.86 -4.85 5.56
N ILE A 207 -13.09 -5.76 4.97
CA ILE A 207 -11.69 -5.54 4.64
C ILE A 207 -11.47 -4.30 3.74
N ALA A 208 -12.40 -3.95 2.85
CA ALA A 208 -12.25 -2.75 2.02
C ALA A 208 -12.17 -1.47 2.87
N GLY A 209 -13.00 -1.34 3.90
CA GLY A 209 -12.92 -0.23 4.85
C GLY A 209 -11.58 -0.18 5.60
N HIS A 210 -11.03 -1.34 5.95
CA HIS A 210 -9.71 -1.45 6.58
C HIS A 210 -8.57 -1.05 5.65
N LEU A 211 -8.58 -1.50 4.39
CA LEU A 211 -7.53 -1.16 3.42
C LEU A 211 -7.53 0.33 3.08
N ILE A 212 -8.71 0.93 2.94
CA ILE A 212 -8.84 2.39 2.76
C ILE A 212 -8.26 3.11 3.99
N SER A 213 -8.66 2.69 5.18
CA SER A 213 -8.14 3.22 6.44
C SER A 213 -6.62 3.09 6.56
N ALA A 214 -6.06 1.95 6.14
CA ALA A 214 -4.62 1.71 6.13
C ALA A 214 -3.91 2.68 5.17
N SER A 215 -4.39 2.88 3.95
CA SER A 215 -3.85 3.89 3.03
C SER A 215 -3.86 5.29 3.63
N PHE A 216 -4.94 5.69 4.31
CA PHE A 216 -5.03 6.98 5.01
C PHE A 216 -4.00 7.12 6.13
N LEU A 217 -3.76 6.07 6.91
CA LEU A 217 -2.75 6.06 7.99
C LEU A 217 -1.31 6.00 7.45
N SER A 218 -1.11 5.40 6.28
CA SER A 218 0.22 5.31 5.65
C SER A 218 0.77 6.66 5.22
N ILE A 219 -0.07 7.67 4.90
CA ILE A 219 0.40 9.02 4.56
C ILE A 219 1.15 9.70 5.74
N PRO A 220 0.55 9.88 6.93
CA PRO A 220 1.27 10.43 8.06
C PRO A 220 2.43 9.54 8.52
N ALA A 221 2.32 8.21 8.38
CA ALA A 221 3.43 7.29 8.67
C ALA A 221 4.62 7.52 7.71
N ALA A 222 4.36 7.65 6.40
CA ALA A 222 5.39 7.90 5.40
C ALA A 222 6.05 9.27 5.60
N ALA A 223 5.26 10.32 5.88
CA ALA A 223 5.77 11.63 6.24
C ALA A 223 6.63 11.61 7.51
N LEU A 224 6.21 10.87 8.53
CA LEU A 224 6.96 10.72 9.77
C LEU A 224 8.32 10.05 9.52
N ILE A 225 8.31 8.89 8.86
CA ILE A 225 9.50 8.09 8.61
C ILE A 225 10.44 8.81 7.62
N SER A 226 9.92 9.43 6.57
CA SER A 226 10.73 10.19 5.60
C SER A 226 11.43 11.38 6.27
N LYS A 227 10.73 12.13 7.13
CA LYS A 227 11.30 13.30 7.82
C LYS A 227 12.21 12.91 9.00
N LEU A 228 12.09 11.70 9.55
CA LEU A 228 13.09 11.15 10.47
C LEU A 228 14.37 10.73 9.73
N MET A 229 14.24 10.11 8.56
CA MET A 229 15.38 9.61 7.76
C MET A 229 16.11 10.73 7.01
N LEU A 230 15.38 11.69 6.44
CA LEU A 230 15.93 12.81 5.69
C LEU A 230 15.11 14.08 6.00
N PRO A 231 15.41 14.76 7.14
CA PRO A 231 14.75 16.00 7.50
C PRO A 231 14.96 17.09 6.45
N GLU A 232 14.01 18.00 6.37
CA GLU A 232 14.14 19.24 5.57
C GLU A 232 15.34 20.05 6.10
N SER A 233 16.25 20.46 5.22
CA SER A 233 17.46 21.19 5.61
C SER A 233 17.46 22.60 5.05
N VAL A 234 17.87 23.58 5.85
CA VAL A 234 18.00 24.99 5.46
C VAL A 234 18.94 25.17 4.25
N GLU A 235 20.01 24.36 4.17
CA GLU A 235 20.96 24.37 3.05
C GLU A 235 20.39 23.82 1.73
N GLY A 236 19.28 23.08 1.78
CA GLY A 236 18.63 22.46 0.61
C GLY A 236 17.64 23.38 -0.11
N GLY A 237 17.48 24.62 0.34
CA GLY A 237 16.44 25.55 -0.09
C GLY A 237 15.11 25.32 0.64
N ALA A 238 14.32 26.39 0.80
CA ALA A 238 12.97 26.27 1.33
C ALA A 238 12.02 25.68 0.26
N PRO A 239 11.08 24.80 0.62
CA PRO A 239 10.09 24.30 -0.32
C PRO A 239 9.31 25.44 -0.98
N GLU A 240 9.26 25.47 -2.31
CA GLU A 240 8.59 26.53 -3.08
C GLU A 240 7.10 26.68 -2.72
N THR A 241 6.46 25.57 -2.38
CA THR A 241 5.03 25.50 -2.07
C THR A 241 4.76 25.42 -0.57
N ALA A 242 5.70 25.84 0.28
CA ALA A 242 5.54 25.83 1.74
C ALA A 242 4.35 26.67 2.24
N GLY A 243 3.88 27.65 1.47
CA GLY A 243 2.79 28.55 1.86
C GLY A 243 1.39 28.15 1.41
N SER A 244 1.25 27.27 0.41
CA SER A 244 -0.06 26.92 -0.15
C SER A 244 -0.03 25.63 -0.97
N VAL A 245 -1.16 24.90 -0.97
CA VAL A 245 -1.39 23.75 -1.85
C VAL A 245 -1.66 24.23 -3.28
N PRO A 246 -0.88 23.79 -4.29
CA PRO A 246 -1.11 24.09 -5.69
C PRO A 246 -2.47 23.58 -6.20
N SER A 247 -2.91 24.14 -7.34
CA SER A 247 -4.03 23.57 -8.09
C SER A 247 -3.60 22.27 -8.77
N ASP A 248 -4.44 21.25 -8.67
CA ASP A 248 -4.30 19.93 -9.31
C ASP A 248 -5.05 19.83 -10.65
N ARG A 249 -5.76 20.88 -11.04
CA ARG A 249 -6.52 20.93 -12.29
C ARG A 249 -5.60 21.06 -13.50
N GLU A 250 -5.35 19.96 -14.19
CA GLU A 250 -5.11 19.99 -15.63
C GLU A 250 -6.46 20.01 -16.37
N PRO A 251 -6.58 20.69 -17.53
CA PRO A 251 -7.77 20.59 -18.37
C PRO A 251 -8.05 19.12 -18.70
N SER A 252 -9.30 18.66 -18.60
CA SER A 252 -9.65 17.31 -19.01
C SER A 252 -9.32 17.15 -20.50
N ALA A 253 -8.38 16.26 -20.82
CA ALA A 253 -8.01 15.98 -22.21
C ALA A 253 -9.12 15.28 -23.01
N HIS A 254 -10.15 14.74 -22.32
CA HIS A 254 -11.23 13.98 -22.93
C HIS A 254 -12.49 14.83 -23.12
N GLU A 255 -13.02 14.82 -24.34
CA GLU A 255 -14.20 15.60 -24.75
C GLU A 255 -15.52 15.11 -24.12
N GLY A 256 -15.54 13.93 -23.46
CA GLY A 256 -16.72 13.42 -22.75
C GLY A 256 -16.48 12.21 -21.85
N GLY A 257 -17.47 11.88 -21.01
CA GLY A 257 -17.37 10.83 -19.99
C GLY A 257 -17.13 9.41 -20.55
N LEU A 258 -17.73 9.08 -21.71
CA LEU A 258 -17.50 7.80 -22.37
C LEU A 258 -16.05 7.65 -22.85
N ALA A 259 -15.46 8.73 -23.39
CA ALA A 259 -14.07 8.74 -23.80
C ALA A 259 -13.13 8.58 -22.60
N ALA A 260 -13.45 9.23 -21.47
CA ALA A 260 -12.70 9.06 -20.21
C ALA A 260 -12.78 7.60 -19.70
N LEU A 261 -13.96 6.99 -19.75
CA LEU A 261 -14.18 5.60 -19.36
C LEU A 261 -13.38 4.63 -20.25
N ALA A 262 -13.45 4.77 -21.58
CA ALA A 262 -12.73 3.93 -22.53
C ALA A 262 -11.20 4.07 -22.38
N SER A 263 -10.71 5.30 -22.21
CA SER A 263 -9.29 5.56 -21.92
C SER A 263 -8.86 4.90 -20.61
N GLY A 264 -9.64 5.07 -19.54
CA GLY A 264 -9.35 4.48 -18.24
C GLY A 264 -9.35 2.95 -18.26
N ALA A 265 -10.27 2.33 -19.01
CA ALA A 265 -10.28 0.88 -19.21
C ALA A 265 -9.02 0.39 -19.95
N THR A 266 -8.57 1.14 -20.97
CA THR A 266 -7.33 0.82 -21.71
C THR A 266 -6.09 0.93 -20.82
N ASP A 267 -6.02 1.97 -19.99
CA ASP A 267 -4.95 2.15 -19.01
C ASP A 267 -4.99 1.02 -17.96
N GLY A 268 -6.19 0.66 -17.49
CA GLY A 268 -6.41 -0.47 -16.60
C GLY A 268 -5.97 -1.82 -17.20
N LEU A 269 -6.21 -2.06 -18.48
CA LEU A 269 -5.74 -3.26 -19.18
C LEU A 269 -4.22 -3.32 -19.22
N ARG A 270 -3.55 -2.20 -19.49
CA ARG A 270 -2.08 -2.12 -19.44
C ARG A 270 -1.55 -2.38 -18.03
N LEU A 271 -2.21 -1.85 -17.00
CA LEU A 271 -1.87 -2.13 -15.60
C LEU A 271 -2.04 -3.62 -15.27
N ALA A 272 -3.17 -4.23 -15.65
CA ALA A 272 -3.44 -5.66 -15.45
C ALA A 272 -2.40 -6.56 -16.14
N ALA A 273 -2.03 -6.22 -17.39
CA ALA A 273 -0.96 -6.90 -18.11
C ALA A 273 0.39 -6.74 -17.38
N GLY A 274 0.71 -5.52 -16.92
CA GLY A 274 1.92 -5.24 -16.14
C GLY A 274 2.00 -6.06 -14.85
N ILE A 275 0.91 -6.15 -14.09
CA ILE A 275 0.81 -7.00 -12.88
C ILE A 275 1.06 -8.46 -13.25
N SER A 276 0.40 -8.97 -14.28
CA SER A 276 0.59 -10.37 -14.73
C SER A 276 2.03 -10.66 -15.11
N THR A 277 2.62 -9.82 -15.95
CA THR A 277 4.01 -9.96 -16.40
C THR A 277 4.98 -9.90 -15.23
N LEU A 278 4.78 -8.95 -14.31
CA LEU A 278 5.62 -8.81 -13.13
C LEU A 278 5.54 -10.06 -12.23
N LEU A 279 4.33 -10.54 -11.93
CA LEU A 279 4.14 -11.72 -11.07
C LEU A 279 4.77 -12.97 -11.69
N ILE A 280 4.58 -13.22 -12.99
CA ILE A 280 5.20 -14.36 -13.68
C ILE A 280 6.72 -14.29 -13.58
N ALA A 281 7.31 -13.12 -13.89
CA ALA A 281 8.75 -12.94 -13.88
C ALA A 281 9.34 -13.07 -12.47
N VAL A 282 8.76 -12.39 -11.49
CA VAL A 282 9.27 -12.37 -10.11
C VAL A 282 9.09 -13.75 -9.44
N LEU A 283 7.93 -14.38 -9.54
CA LEU A 283 7.71 -15.70 -8.96
C LEU A 283 8.61 -16.76 -9.61
N GLY A 284 8.81 -16.68 -10.93
CA GLY A 284 9.76 -17.54 -11.64
C GLY A 284 11.20 -17.36 -11.16
N LEU A 285 11.65 -16.10 -11.00
CA LEU A 285 12.99 -15.79 -10.49
C LEU A 285 13.18 -16.23 -9.04
N VAL A 286 12.16 -16.05 -8.18
CA VAL A 286 12.23 -16.54 -6.80
C VAL A 286 12.31 -18.06 -6.78
N GLY A 287 11.51 -18.77 -7.57
CA GLY A 287 11.61 -20.22 -7.69
C GLY A 287 13.00 -20.70 -8.14
N LEU A 288 13.64 -19.99 -9.09
CA LEU A 288 15.02 -20.29 -9.49
C LEU A 288 16.03 -20.04 -8.35
N ALA A 289 15.86 -18.95 -7.61
CA ALA A 289 16.71 -18.64 -6.48
C ALA A 289 16.56 -19.65 -5.34
N ASP A 290 15.33 -20.09 -5.05
CA ASP A 290 15.07 -21.13 -4.06
C ASP A 290 15.72 -22.47 -4.45
N LEU A 291 15.68 -22.85 -5.73
CA LEU A 291 16.40 -24.03 -6.22
C LEU A 291 17.92 -23.90 -6.03
N ALA A 292 18.49 -22.72 -6.30
CA ALA A 292 19.92 -22.47 -6.14
C ALA A 292 20.36 -22.49 -4.67
N ILE A 293 19.58 -21.85 -3.79
CA ILE A 293 19.81 -21.86 -2.33
C ILE A 293 19.65 -23.28 -1.79
N GLY A 294 18.61 -24.00 -2.23
CA GLY A 294 18.37 -25.42 -1.96
C GLY A 294 19.57 -26.30 -2.24
N ALA A 295 20.12 -26.18 -3.46
CA ALA A 295 21.30 -26.93 -3.87
C ALA A 295 22.54 -26.58 -3.03
N LEU A 296 22.77 -25.30 -2.75
CA LEU A 296 23.91 -24.85 -1.95
C LEU A 296 23.84 -25.39 -0.51
N VAL A 297 22.68 -25.30 0.15
CA VAL A 297 22.57 -25.77 1.54
C VAL A 297 22.67 -27.29 1.64
N THR A 298 22.11 -28.01 0.67
CA THR A 298 22.29 -29.47 0.56
C THR A 298 23.77 -29.83 0.42
N SER A 299 24.54 -29.05 -0.36
CA SER A 299 25.97 -29.31 -0.58
C SER A 299 26.85 -29.13 0.66
N ILE A 300 26.42 -28.34 1.64
CA ILE A 300 27.13 -28.13 2.93
C ILE A 300 26.57 -29.00 4.07
N GLY A 301 25.73 -29.99 3.76
CA GLY A 301 25.16 -30.93 4.73
C GLY A 301 23.98 -30.39 5.55
N GLY A 302 23.43 -29.23 5.17
CA GLY A 302 22.23 -28.69 5.80
C GLY A 302 20.98 -29.47 5.37
N GLN A 303 20.13 -29.83 6.34
CA GLN A 303 18.81 -30.42 6.08
C GLN A 303 17.74 -29.55 6.73
N GLY A 304 16.66 -29.23 6.01
CA GLY A 304 15.49 -28.55 6.58
C GLY A 304 14.65 -27.75 5.58
N ALA A 305 13.43 -27.39 5.98
CA ALA A 305 12.48 -26.60 5.19
C ALA A 305 12.77 -25.07 5.18
N TRP A 306 13.84 -24.63 5.84
CA TRP A 306 14.21 -23.21 6.02
C TRP A 306 15.16 -22.69 4.91
N ILE A 307 15.20 -23.37 3.76
CA ILE A 307 16.23 -23.24 2.73
C ILE A 307 15.66 -22.53 1.50
N GLY A 308 15.27 -21.27 1.66
CA GLY A 308 14.72 -20.45 0.57
C GLY A 308 14.72 -18.97 0.92
N ILE A 309 14.42 -18.13 -0.07
CA ILE A 309 14.29 -16.68 0.10
C ILE A 309 13.29 -16.37 1.21
N ASP A 310 12.19 -17.11 1.29
CA ASP A 310 11.15 -16.92 2.31
C ASP A 310 11.64 -17.20 3.73
N GLY A 311 12.51 -18.20 3.92
CA GLY A 311 13.09 -18.51 5.24
C GLY A 311 14.07 -17.43 5.70
N VAL A 312 14.91 -16.94 4.79
CA VAL A 312 15.88 -15.86 5.08
C VAL A 312 15.15 -14.55 5.39
N LEU A 313 14.19 -14.18 4.53
CA LEU A 313 13.41 -12.95 4.72
C LEU A 313 12.49 -13.07 5.93
N GLY A 314 11.88 -14.22 6.19
CA GLY A 314 11.10 -14.47 7.40
C GLY A 314 11.94 -14.30 8.66
N THR A 315 13.17 -14.81 8.68
CA THR A 315 14.08 -14.62 9.82
C THR A 315 14.45 -13.14 10.01
N LEU A 316 14.74 -12.43 8.92
CA LEU A 316 15.05 -11.00 8.95
C LEU A 316 13.85 -10.15 9.42
N PHE A 317 12.64 -10.53 9.03
CA PHE A 317 11.40 -9.82 9.37
C PHE A 317 10.76 -10.26 10.69
N TYR A 318 11.28 -11.31 11.34
CA TYR A 318 10.82 -11.78 12.65
C TYR A 318 10.79 -10.68 13.73
N PRO A 319 11.87 -9.89 13.96
CA PRO A 319 11.82 -8.81 14.95
C PRO A 319 10.77 -7.74 14.59
N PHE A 320 10.55 -7.48 13.30
CA PHE A 320 9.54 -6.52 12.86
C PHE A 320 8.13 -7.06 13.09
N ALA A 321 7.86 -8.34 12.80
CA ALA A 321 6.59 -8.99 13.10
C ALA A 321 6.27 -8.93 14.61
N TRP A 322 7.28 -9.17 15.46
CA TRP A 322 7.15 -9.02 16.90
C TRP A 322 6.82 -7.57 17.31
N MET A 323 7.49 -6.57 16.72
CA MET A 323 7.19 -5.15 16.98
C MET A 323 5.74 -4.77 16.65
N LEU A 324 5.07 -5.47 15.73
CA LEU A 324 3.65 -5.20 15.44
C LEU A 324 2.72 -5.70 16.54
N GLY A 325 3.23 -6.48 17.51
CA GLY A 325 2.46 -7.12 18.57
C GLY A 325 1.63 -8.29 18.07
N ILE A 326 2.17 -9.08 17.14
CA ILE A 326 1.57 -10.33 16.64
C ILE A 326 1.60 -11.43 17.72
N GLU A 327 0.63 -12.34 17.69
CA GLU A 327 0.58 -13.49 18.60
C GLU A 327 1.77 -14.43 18.38
N ALA A 328 2.33 -15.00 19.45
CA ALA A 328 3.56 -15.77 19.37
C ALA A 328 3.46 -16.98 18.41
N ALA A 329 2.29 -17.62 18.34
CA ALA A 329 2.02 -18.73 17.43
C ALA A 329 2.04 -18.30 15.96
N ASP A 330 1.66 -17.07 15.67
CA ASP A 330 1.52 -16.53 14.31
C ASP A 330 2.80 -15.83 13.82
N LEU A 331 3.79 -15.59 14.70
CA LEU A 331 5.01 -14.85 14.38
C LEU A 331 5.77 -15.42 13.17
N PRO A 332 5.97 -16.74 13.03
CA PRO A 332 6.69 -17.30 11.88
C PRO A 332 6.01 -16.94 10.55
N GLU A 333 4.69 -17.14 10.45
CA GLU A 333 3.94 -16.83 9.23
C GLU A 333 3.87 -15.32 8.98
N ALA A 334 3.63 -14.52 10.02
CA ALA A 334 3.61 -13.06 9.90
C ALA A 334 4.96 -12.52 9.39
N ALA A 335 6.06 -13.03 9.92
CA ALA A 335 7.39 -12.64 9.50
C ALA A 335 7.69 -13.05 8.06
N ARG A 336 7.29 -14.27 7.67
CA ARG A 336 7.41 -14.76 6.29
C ARG A 336 6.64 -13.88 5.30
N LEU A 337 5.37 -13.56 5.58
CA LEU A 337 4.53 -12.70 4.75
C LEU A 337 5.11 -11.27 4.61
N LEU A 338 5.59 -10.68 5.71
CA LEU A 338 6.21 -9.36 5.69
C LEU A 338 7.52 -9.34 4.90
N GLY A 339 8.33 -10.40 5.04
CA GLY A 339 9.61 -10.55 4.37
C GLY A 339 9.47 -10.80 2.88
N GLN A 340 8.70 -11.81 2.49
CA GLN A 340 8.53 -12.18 1.08
C GLN A 340 7.98 -11.02 0.24
N ARG A 341 7.14 -10.16 0.84
CA ARG A 341 6.59 -8.97 0.18
C ARG A 341 7.68 -8.14 -0.50
N ILE A 342 8.84 -7.97 0.13
CA ILE A 342 9.94 -7.14 -0.38
C ILE A 342 10.39 -7.60 -1.78
N VAL A 343 10.36 -8.90 -2.03
CA VAL A 343 10.81 -9.51 -3.29
C VAL A 343 9.62 -9.85 -4.19
N MET A 344 8.62 -10.53 -3.66
CA MET A 344 7.49 -11.12 -4.40
C MET A 344 6.32 -10.17 -4.70
N THR A 345 6.24 -9.01 -4.04
CA THR A 345 5.09 -8.08 -3.96
C THR A 345 4.05 -8.40 -2.88
N GLU A 346 3.25 -7.39 -2.54
CA GLU A 346 2.14 -7.48 -1.60
C GLU A 346 0.98 -8.33 -2.13
N VAL A 347 0.78 -8.43 -3.46
CA VAL A 347 -0.28 -9.27 -4.05
C VAL A 347 -0.13 -10.72 -3.61
N VAL A 348 1.10 -11.26 -3.67
CA VAL A 348 1.40 -12.64 -3.27
C VAL A 348 1.18 -12.80 -1.76
N SER A 349 1.62 -11.82 -0.97
CA SER A 349 1.48 -11.84 0.48
C SER A 349 0.03 -11.75 0.94
N TYR A 350 -0.81 -10.97 0.27
CA TYR A 350 -2.24 -10.88 0.54
C TYR A 350 -2.99 -12.15 0.17
N ARG A 351 -2.63 -12.80 -0.95
CA ARG A 351 -3.22 -14.08 -1.34
C ARG A 351 -2.96 -15.15 -0.28
N GLU A 352 -1.75 -15.22 0.24
CA GLU A 352 -1.39 -16.20 1.27
C GLU A 352 -1.98 -15.85 2.63
N LEU A 353 -2.06 -14.56 2.99
CA LEU A 353 -2.82 -14.14 4.16
C LEU A 353 -4.29 -14.56 4.06
N GLY A 354 -4.91 -14.44 2.88
CA GLY A 354 -6.26 -14.93 2.60
C GLY A 354 -6.40 -16.43 2.87
N ALA A 355 -5.50 -17.26 2.33
CA ALA A 355 -5.50 -18.70 2.54
C ALA A 355 -5.28 -19.11 4.02
N LEU A 356 -4.38 -18.43 4.72
CA LEU A 356 -4.14 -18.65 6.15
C LEU A 356 -5.36 -18.22 6.99
N ALA A 357 -6.04 -17.14 6.60
CA ALA A 357 -7.25 -16.69 7.26
C ALA A 357 -8.42 -17.66 7.03
N GLU A 358 -8.62 -18.14 5.79
CA GLU A 358 -9.67 -19.11 5.45
C GLU A 358 -9.50 -20.44 6.18
N SER A 359 -8.26 -20.91 6.35
CA SER A 359 -7.95 -22.14 7.08
C SER A 359 -7.96 -21.99 8.61
N GLY A 360 -8.10 -20.76 9.12
CA GLY A 360 -8.02 -20.47 10.56
C GLY A 360 -6.61 -20.64 11.15
N ALA A 361 -5.57 -20.64 10.29
CA ALA A 361 -4.18 -20.83 10.69
C ALA A 361 -3.56 -19.59 11.37
N VAL A 362 -4.20 -18.43 11.25
CA VAL A 362 -3.76 -17.18 11.88
C VAL A 362 -4.90 -16.52 12.66
N SER A 363 -4.57 -15.93 13.81
CA SER A 363 -5.53 -15.24 14.66
C SER A 363 -6.16 -14.02 13.97
N ALA A 364 -7.35 -13.67 14.44
CA ALA A 364 -8.04 -12.42 14.11
C ALA A 364 -7.18 -11.17 14.25
N ARG A 365 -6.36 -11.11 15.31
CA ARG A 365 -5.43 -10.01 15.56
C ARG A 365 -4.38 -9.94 14.45
N THR A 366 -3.78 -11.08 14.12
CA THR A 366 -2.78 -11.19 13.06
C THR A 366 -3.35 -10.79 11.70
N GLN A 367 -4.56 -11.24 11.37
CA GLN A 367 -5.25 -10.85 10.14
C GLN A 367 -5.40 -9.33 10.04
N LEU A 368 -5.86 -8.67 11.10
CA LEU A 368 -5.96 -7.20 11.15
C LEU A 368 -4.60 -6.53 10.98
N VAL A 369 -3.63 -6.90 11.80
CA VAL A 369 -2.33 -6.24 11.83
C VAL A 369 -1.61 -6.40 10.50
N LEU A 370 -1.61 -7.60 9.92
CA LEU A 370 -0.99 -7.85 8.62
C LEU A 370 -1.74 -7.18 7.48
N SER A 371 -3.07 -7.08 7.53
CA SER A 371 -3.83 -6.31 6.52
C SER A 371 -3.44 -4.83 6.49
N TYR A 372 -2.99 -4.26 7.62
CA TYR A 372 -2.47 -2.89 7.65
C TYR A 372 -0.99 -2.85 7.29
N ALA A 373 -0.20 -3.80 7.78
CA ALA A 373 1.25 -3.86 7.57
C ALA A 373 1.65 -4.19 6.12
N LEU A 374 0.82 -4.95 5.41
CA LEU A 374 1.02 -5.31 4.00
C LEU A 374 0.46 -4.25 3.04
N CYS A 375 -0.36 -3.31 3.51
CA CYS A 375 -1.03 -2.29 2.70
C CYS A 375 -0.07 -1.20 2.20
N GLY A 376 0.69 -1.53 1.16
CA GLY A 376 1.51 -0.61 0.40
C GLY A 376 2.44 -1.34 -0.57
N PHE A 377 2.82 -0.66 -1.64
CA PHE A 377 3.77 -1.14 -2.66
C PHE A 377 5.25 -1.15 -2.18
N ALA A 378 5.50 -1.64 -0.97
CA ALA A 378 6.82 -1.65 -0.33
C ALA A 378 7.65 -2.86 -0.79
N HIS A 379 8.06 -2.87 -2.06
CA HIS A 379 8.86 -3.95 -2.65
C HIS A 379 9.85 -3.44 -3.71
N LEU A 380 10.84 -4.26 -4.07
CA LEU A 380 11.93 -3.88 -4.97
C LEU A 380 11.45 -3.42 -6.35
N ALA A 381 10.46 -4.12 -6.94
CA ALA A 381 9.91 -3.72 -8.23
C ALA A 381 9.29 -2.31 -8.20
N SER A 382 8.71 -1.91 -7.06
CA SER A 382 8.14 -0.57 -6.90
C SER A 382 9.18 0.53 -6.84
N VAL A 383 10.42 0.24 -6.44
CA VAL A 383 11.51 1.21 -6.61
C VAL A 383 11.66 1.56 -8.09
N GLY A 384 11.68 0.56 -8.97
CA GLY A 384 11.76 0.76 -10.41
C GLY A 384 10.55 1.54 -10.96
N ILE A 385 9.34 1.18 -10.53
CA ILE A 385 8.09 1.83 -10.97
C ILE A 385 8.05 3.30 -10.56
N PHE A 386 8.25 3.61 -9.27
CA PHE A 386 8.14 4.98 -8.76
C PHE A 386 9.33 5.85 -9.17
N VAL A 387 10.57 5.35 -9.10
CA VAL A 387 11.74 6.11 -9.58
C VAL A 387 11.66 6.33 -11.08
N GLY A 388 11.34 5.30 -11.87
CA GLY A 388 11.22 5.38 -13.32
C GLY A 388 10.07 6.29 -13.76
N GLY A 389 8.89 6.14 -13.16
CA GLY A 389 7.71 6.94 -13.49
C GLY A 389 7.89 8.41 -13.16
N ILE A 390 8.45 8.75 -12.00
CA ILE A 390 8.74 10.15 -11.67
C ILE A 390 9.87 10.70 -12.56
N THR A 391 10.88 9.89 -12.89
CA THR A 391 11.93 10.30 -13.84
C THR A 391 11.35 10.60 -15.23
N ALA A 392 10.34 9.87 -15.69
CA ALA A 392 9.67 10.15 -16.96
C ALA A 392 8.95 11.51 -16.96
N ILE A 393 8.47 11.97 -15.79
CA ILE A 393 7.83 13.28 -15.62
C ILE A 393 8.87 14.40 -15.44
N ALA A 394 9.95 14.13 -14.70
CA ALA A 394 11.00 15.09 -14.36
C ALA A 394 12.41 14.50 -14.61
N PRO A 395 12.84 14.41 -15.90
CA PRO A 395 14.08 13.72 -16.27
C PRO A 395 15.33 14.34 -15.65
N ASP A 396 15.32 15.65 -15.40
CA ASP A 396 16.41 16.39 -14.74
C ASP A 396 16.72 15.89 -13.32
N ARG A 397 15.77 15.19 -12.68
CA ARG A 397 15.89 14.68 -11.31
C ARG A 397 16.27 13.21 -11.23
N ARG A 398 16.60 12.57 -12.35
CA ARG A 398 16.95 11.14 -12.43
C ARG A 398 17.95 10.68 -11.37
N ASN A 399 19.05 11.42 -11.21
CA ASN A 399 20.12 11.06 -10.27
C ASN A 399 19.68 11.18 -8.81
N ASP A 400 18.88 12.20 -8.48
CA ASP A 400 18.30 12.33 -7.14
C ASP A 400 17.36 11.17 -6.84
N LEU A 401 16.43 10.89 -7.76
CA LEU A 401 15.43 9.83 -7.60
C LEU A 401 16.08 8.45 -7.49
N ALA A 402 17.05 8.13 -8.36
CA ALA A 402 17.79 6.87 -8.29
C ALA A 402 18.55 6.72 -6.96
N GLY A 403 19.19 7.79 -6.47
CA GLY A 403 19.88 7.78 -5.17
C GLY A 403 18.95 7.77 -3.96
N LEU A 404 17.67 8.10 -4.13
CA LEU A 404 16.64 8.04 -3.09
C LEU A 404 15.84 6.73 -3.10
N GLY A 405 15.77 6.02 -4.23
CA GLY A 405 14.96 4.81 -4.40
C GLY A 405 15.11 3.76 -3.28
N PRO A 406 16.32 3.29 -2.95
CA PRO A 406 16.51 2.33 -1.86
C PRO A 406 16.09 2.88 -0.49
N ARG A 407 16.30 4.18 -0.24
CA ARG A 407 15.83 4.84 0.99
C ARG A 407 14.30 4.93 1.01
N ALA A 408 13.66 5.20 -0.13
CA ALA A 408 12.21 5.26 -0.25
C ALA A 408 11.56 3.90 0.01
N LEU A 409 12.18 2.80 -0.44
CA LEU A 409 11.73 1.45 -0.10
C LEU A 409 11.78 1.20 1.41
N LEU A 410 12.85 1.62 2.08
CA LEU A 410 12.96 1.52 3.54
C LEU A 410 11.91 2.40 4.24
N VAL A 411 11.70 3.65 3.77
CA VAL A 411 10.64 4.52 4.26
C VAL A 411 9.29 3.83 4.14
N ALA A 412 8.97 3.27 2.98
CA ALA A 412 7.68 2.63 2.74
C ALA A 412 7.48 1.35 3.57
N THR A 413 8.54 0.56 3.72
CA THR A 413 8.52 -0.64 4.57
C THR A 413 8.24 -0.27 6.02
N LEU A 414 9.00 0.68 6.58
CA LEU A 414 8.81 1.12 7.96
C LEU A 414 7.47 1.86 8.16
N ALA A 415 6.99 2.62 7.17
CA ALA A 415 5.71 3.30 7.23
C ALA A 415 4.54 2.30 7.29
N THR A 416 4.54 1.30 6.42
CA THR A 416 3.50 0.26 6.43
C THR A 416 3.56 -0.59 7.71
N LEU A 417 4.76 -0.95 8.18
CA LEU A 417 4.93 -1.61 9.49
C LEU A 417 4.40 -0.73 10.63
N LEU A 418 4.67 0.58 10.59
CA LEU A 418 4.17 1.51 11.61
C LEU A 418 2.63 1.60 11.57
N THR A 419 2.02 1.63 10.39
CA THR A 419 0.56 1.54 10.20
C THR A 419 0.00 0.24 10.81
N GLY A 420 0.67 -0.90 10.60
CA GLY A 420 0.33 -2.18 11.23
C GLY A 420 0.47 -2.17 12.76
N ALA A 421 1.53 -1.56 13.28
CA ALA A 421 1.73 -1.41 14.72
C ALA A 421 0.65 -0.52 15.35
N VAL A 422 0.21 0.55 14.69
CA VAL A 422 -0.93 1.36 15.14
C VAL A 422 -2.23 0.55 15.16
N ALA A 423 -2.47 -0.28 14.15
CA ALA A 423 -3.62 -1.20 14.15
C ALA A 423 -3.54 -2.19 15.32
N GLY A 424 -2.37 -2.79 15.58
CA GLY A 424 -2.14 -3.69 16.72
C GLY A 424 -2.28 -3.02 18.08
N LEU A 425 -1.89 -1.75 18.19
CA LEU A 425 -2.03 -0.92 19.39
C LEU A 425 -3.51 -0.63 19.69
N LEU A 426 -4.31 -0.37 18.67
CA LEU A 426 -5.72 0.02 18.81
C LEU A 426 -6.69 -1.18 18.77
N TYR A 427 -6.19 -2.37 18.47
CA TYR A 427 -6.96 -3.61 18.51
C TYR A 427 -7.43 -3.94 19.93
N VAL A 428 -8.73 -4.13 20.09
CA VAL A 428 -9.35 -4.53 21.37
C VAL A 428 -10.29 -5.73 21.21
N GLY A 429 -9.98 -6.64 20.27
CA GLY A 429 -10.86 -7.76 19.93
C GLY A 429 -11.91 -7.42 18.87
N GLN A 430 -11.75 -6.28 18.19
CA GLN A 430 -12.59 -5.85 17.08
C GLN A 430 -12.13 -6.57 15.81
N THR A 431 -12.64 -7.77 15.57
CA THR A 431 -12.55 -8.41 14.24
C THR A 431 -13.51 -7.71 13.29
N GLY A 432 -12.99 -7.07 12.25
CA GLY A 432 -13.81 -6.22 11.39
C GLY A 432 -14.02 -4.86 12.03
N LEU A 433 -13.96 -3.82 11.22
CA LEU A 433 -14.24 -2.45 11.60
C LEU A 433 -15.72 -2.24 11.87
N LEU A 434 -16.41 -3.19 12.50
CA LEU A 434 -17.86 -3.17 12.70
C LEU A 434 -18.26 -4.27 13.70
#